data_AF-A0A2E6D635-F1
#
_entry.id   AF-A0A2E6D635-F1
#
_cell.length_a   1.000
_cell.length_b   1.000
_cell.length_c   1.000
_cell.angle_alpha   90.00
_cell.angle_beta   90.00
_cell.angle_gamma   90.00
#
_symmetry.space_group_name_H-M   'P 1'
#
loop_
_entity.id
_entity.type
_entity.pdbx_description
1 polymer ?
#
loop_
_entity_poly.entity_id
_entity_poly.type
_entity_poly.pdbx_seq_one_letter_code
_entity_poly.pdbx_strand_id
1 'polypeptide(L)'
;MATGGHLPADLRRQARLTEAAAREVGLDFFDVVFEMLDAADVNAVAAYGGFPVRYPSWRFGMDYERLQKGYDYGLSKIYELVINNDPTYAYLVRSNSMMEQKLVMAHVMGHADFFKHNVWFGPTQRSMVEQMGYHAARIRSFVESYGQDTVERFLDVALGLDGLIDPYLPLRESRRSECRREAIQSRAERARTDFEQHWGDGAEPSRPGPRPSRSAPTTPSSGDLPTFDILGFLVEHARLPDWQVEILRMVRAEAYYFIPQRLTKIMNEGWASYWHSHLLTHGLLDPSEIVDFADCHAGATAVAPGQLNPYKLGIELFRHAHARGDDLFQLRRVHNDVSFIDHVVDEEFAQTNQLFVYRRNARTGKNMVVDRDWVAIKEQLLRELSWCGSPRIQLAEADADGEGGLLLVHQHEGRDLKLDEAGAQLKTLAQVWGGPVHLLTLEEGVGRRISTDGQEVSVIETPRAQDVCGGEESAQAS
;
A
#
# COMPACT_ATOMS: atom_id res chain seq x y z
N MET A 1 20.91 18.42 0.19
CA MET A 1 20.66 18.64 1.64
C MET A 1 19.70 19.82 1.74
N ALA A 2 18.39 19.54 1.87
CA ALA A 2 17.41 20.59 2.12
C ALA A 2 17.72 21.20 3.49
N THR A 3 18.04 22.49 3.50
CA THR A 3 18.11 23.26 4.75
C THR A 3 16.70 23.29 5.32
N GLY A 4 16.45 22.51 6.38
CA GLY A 4 15.14 22.45 7.06
C GLY A 4 14.62 23.85 7.34
N GLY A 5 13.67 24.30 6.50
CA GLY A 5 13.15 25.65 6.55
C GLY A 5 12.32 25.80 7.81
N HIS A 6 12.77 26.64 8.74
CA HIS A 6 12.03 26.93 9.96
C HIS A 6 10.63 27.43 9.59
N LEU A 7 9.59 26.74 10.08
CA LEU A 7 8.20 27.10 9.77
C LEU A 7 7.92 28.56 10.24
N PRO A 8 7.41 29.45 9.37
CA PRO A 8 7.10 30.83 9.73
C PRO A 8 6.23 30.93 10.98
N ALA A 9 6.33 32.04 11.73
CA ALA A 9 5.62 32.22 13.00
C ALA A 9 4.10 32.05 12.86
N ASP A 10 3.50 32.61 11.80
CA ASP A 10 2.06 32.52 11.55
C ASP A 10 1.62 31.08 11.27
N LEU A 11 2.40 30.34 10.48
CA LEU A 11 2.13 28.93 10.18
C LEU A 11 2.36 28.02 11.39
N ARG A 12 3.35 28.31 12.24
CA ARG A 12 3.49 27.63 13.54
C ARG A 12 2.29 27.86 14.45
N ARG A 13 1.72 29.07 14.44
CA ARG A 13 0.49 29.37 15.15
C ARG A 13 -0.68 28.56 14.59
N GLN A 14 -0.84 28.51 13.27
CA GLN A 14 -1.90 27.71 12.64
C GLN A 14 -1.75 26.22 12.96
N ALA A 15 -0.56 25.65 12.82
CA ALA A 15 -0.31 24.24 13.13
C ALA A 15 -0.73 23.87 14.56
N ARG A 16 -0.40 24.72 15.55
CA ARG A 16 -0.81 24.50 16.96
C ARG A 16 -2.32 24.61 17.17
N LEU A 17 -2.98 25.56 16.50
CA LEU A 17 -4.44 25.71 16.58
C LEU A 17 -5.13 24.48 15.98
N THR A 18 -4.66 24.04 14.80
CA THR A 18 -5.18 22.85 14.13
C THR A 18 -4.97 21.59 14.97
N GLU A 19 -3.79 21.42 15.58
CA GLU A 19 -3.53 20.29 16.48
C GLU A 19 -4.46 20.31 17.69
N ALA A 20 -4.65 21.46 18.33
CA ALA A 20 -5.55 21.59 19.47
C ALA A 20 -6.99 21.23 19.11
N ALA A 21 -7.49 21.75 17.98
CA ALA A 21 -8.84 21.44 17.49
C ALA A 21 -9.00 19.96 17.14
N ALA A 22 -7.98 19.34 16.53
CA ALA A 22 -7.99 17.91 16.20
C ALA A 22 -8.06 17.04 17.47
N ARG A 23 -7.30 17.37 18.51
CA ARG A 23 -7.35 16.64 19.79
C ARG A 23 -8.67 16.85 20.53
N GLU A 24 -9.29 18.02 20.44
CA GLU A 24 -10.59 18.31 21.07
C GLU A 24 -11.72 17.43 20.52
N VAL A 25 -11.70 17.14 19.22
CA VAL A 25 -12.69 16.26 18.58
C VAL A 25 -12.36 14.76 18.71
N GLY A 26 -11.29 14.42 19.42
CA GLY A 26 -10.90 13.03 19.74
C GLY A 26 -9.95 12.37 18.74
N LEU A 27 -9.32 13.12 17.83
CA LEU A 27 -8.25 12.56 16.99
C LEU A 27 -6.99 12.33 17.82
N ASP A 28 -6.34 11.18 17.60
CA ASP A 28 -5.12 10.79 18.28
C ASP A 28 -4.05 10.38 17.26
N PHE A 29 -2.89 11.01 17.34
CA PHE A 29 -1.82 10.89 16.36
C PHE A 29 -0.44 11.00 17.03
N PHE A 30 0.62 10.62 16.31
CA PHE A 30 2.00 10.89 16.71
C PHE A 30 2.31 12.38 16.55
N ASP A 31 3.42 12.85 17.12
CA ASP A 31 3.83 14.25 16.92
C ASP A 31 3.96 14.56 15.43
N VAL A 32 3.35 15.66 14.97
CA VAL A 32 3.37 16.07 13.55
C VAL A 32 4.39 17.17 13.35
N VAL A 33 5.39 16.90 12.52
CA VAL A 33 6.45 17.84 12.14
C VAL A 33 6.17 18.38 10.75
N PHE A 34 5.82 19.67 10.68
CA PHE A 34 5.63 20.38 9.42
C PHE A 34 6.95 21.00 8.93
N GLU A 35 7.36 20.64 7.72
CA GLU A 35 8.49 21.24 7.02
C GLU A 35 8.04 22.03 5.79
N MET A 36 8.59 23.23 5.60
CA MET A 36 8.26 24.07 4.45
C MET A 36 9.27 23.85 3.33
N LEU A 37 8.78 23.42 2.16
CA LEU A 37 9.57 23.15 0.97
C LEU A 37 9.11 24.01 -0.21
N ASP A 38 10.02 24.26 -1.14
CA ASP A 38 9.67 24.85 -2.44
C ASP A 38 9.06 23.78 -3.35
N ALA A 39 8.34 24.18 -4.40
CA ALA A 39 7.64 23.24 -5.29
C ALA A 39 8.59 22.20 -5.92
N ALA A 40 9.80 22.61 -6.31
CA ALA A 40 10.81 21.71 -6.84
C ALA A 40 11.29 20.68 -5.81
N ASP A 41 11.48 21.10 -4.55
CA ASP A 41 11.89 20.20 -3.46
C ASP A 41 10.78 19.21 -3.11
N VAL A 42 9.51 19.64 -3.12
CA VAL A 42 8.36 18.74 -2.92
C VAL A 42 8.30 17.69 -4.02
N ASN A 43 8.51 18.08 -5.28
CA ASN A 43 8.58 17.15 -6.40
C ASN A 43 9.75 16.16 -6.24
N ALA A 44 10.91 16.60 -5.76
CA ALA A 44 12.05 15.73 -5.50
C ALA A 44 11.77 14.72 -4.38
N VAL A 45 11.20 15.17 -3.25
CA VAL A 45 10.83 14.30 -2.14
C VAL A 45 9.70 13.33 -2.54
N ALA A 46 8.72 13.79 -3.34
CA ALA A 46 7.66 12.95 -3.88
C ALA A 46 8.20 11.88 -4.84
N ALA A 47 9.20 12.20 -5.67
CA ALA A 47 9.87 11.23 -6.53
C ALA A 47 10.59 10.13 -5.72
N TYR A 48 11.07 10.45 -4.52
CA TYR A 48 11.59 9.46 -3.56
C TYR A 48 10.51 8.74 -2.74
N GLY A 49 9.23 9.02 -2.99
CA GLY A 49 8.11 8.40 -2.29
C GLY A 49 7.85 9.00 -0.90
N GLY A 50 8.19 10.27 -0.69
CA GLY A 50 7.99 10.95 0.59
C GLY A 50 9.28 11.18 1.38
N PHE A 51 10.37 10.50 1.05
CA PHE A 51 11.55 10.47 1.91
C PHE A 51 12.64 11.46 1.45
N PRO A 52 13.31 12.15 2.38
CA PRO A 52 14.36 13.12 2.05
C PRO A 52 15.65 12.45 1.57
N VAL A 53 15.84 11.17 1.91
CA VAL A 53 17.01 10.37 1.52
C VAL A 53 16.52 9.02 1.03
N ARG A 54 16.98 8.66 -0.18
CA ARG A 54 16.84 7.33 -0.76
C ARG A 54 18.11 7.00 -1.54
N TYR A 55 18.31 5.73 -1.89
CA TYR A 55 19.41 5.35 -2.77
C TYR A 55 19.23 5.98 -4.16
N PRO A 56 20.33 6.25 -4.90
CA PRO A 56 20.23 6.75 -6.26
C PRO A 56 19.65 5.68 -7.19
N SER A 57 18.71 6.07 -8.05
CA SER A 57 18.20 5.28 -9.17
C SER A 57 17.65 6.23 -10.23
N TRP A 58 17.89 5.91 -11.50
CA TRP A 58 17.35 6.67 -12.64
C TRP A 58 15.81 6.74 -12.63
N ARG A 59 15.11 5.74 -12.07
CA ARG A 59 13.64 5.71 -11.94
C ARG A 59 13.13 6.94 -11.19
N PHE A 60 13.77 7.31 -10.09
CA PHE A 60 13.40 8.50 -9.32
C PHE A 60 13.67 9.79 -10.10
N GLY A 61 14.73 9.83 -10.91
CA GLY A 61 15.00 10.96 -11.80
C GLY A 61 13.91 11.15 -12.85
N MET A 62 13.43 10.06 -13.46
CA MET A 62 12.30 10.11 -14.39
C MET A 62 10.99 10.55 -13.72
N ASP A 63 10.73 10.06 -12.52
CA ASP A 63 9.53 10.44 -11.77
C ASP A 63 9.57 11.92 -11.39
N TYR A 64 10.74 12.42 -10.97
CA TYR A 64 10.96 13.86 -10.74
C TYR A 64 10.69 14.68 -12.01
N GLU A 65 11.26 14.30 -13.15
CA GLU A 65 11.04 14.99 -14.43
C GLU A 65 9.57 15.02 -14.85
N ARG A 66 8.83 13.92 -14.59
CA ARG A 66 7.39 13.85 -14.85
C ARG A 66 6.63 14.82 -13.94
N LEU A 67 6.92 14.81 -12.64
CA LEU A 67 6.27 15.67 -11.64
C LEU A 67 6.55 17.15 -11.92
N GLN A 68 7.81 17.49 -12.19
CA GLN A 68 8.24 18.87 -12.46
C GLN A 68 7.56 19.42 -13.71
N LYS A 69 7.53 18.67 -14.81
CA LYS A 69 6.80 19.10 -16.03
C LYS A 69 5.30 19.22 -15.79
N GLY A 70 4.71 18.30 -15.03
CA GLY A 70 3.31 18.38 -14.64
C GLY A 70 2.99 19.67 -13.89
N TYR A 71 3.89 20.09 -12.98
CA TYR A 71 3.78 21.36 -12.27
C TYR A 71 3.97 22.57 -13.20
N ASP A 72 5.04 22.60 -13.99
CA ASP A 72 5.39 23.73 -14.87
C ASP A 72 4.29 24.01 -15.92
N TYR A 73 3.62 22.96 -16.40
CA TYR A 73 2.48 23.07 -17.32
C TYR A 73 1.13 23.25 -16.62
N GLY A 74 1.08 23.31 -15.28
CA GLY A 74 -0.15 23.46 -14.50
C GLY A 74 -1.10 22.27 -14.57
N LEU A 75 -0.59 21.09 -14.94
CA LEU A 75 -1.36 19.84 -15.04
C LEU A 75 -1.55 19.15 -13.69
N SER A 76 -0.59 19.31 -12.77
CA SER A 76 -0.62 18.67 -11.46
C SER A 76 0.08 19.52 -10.41
N LYS A 77 -0.54 19.65 -9.23
CA LYS A 77 0.04 20.32 -8.05
C LYS A 77 -0.05 19.37 -6.86
N ILE A 78 1.08 19.12 -6.21
CA ILE A 78 1.11 18.41 -4.92
C ILE A 78 0.85 19.45 -3.83
N TYR A 79 -0.27 19.33 -3.13
CA TYR A 79 -0.59 20.25 -2.03
C TYR A 79 0.12 19.86 -0.74
N GLU A 80 0.30 18.56 -0.53
CA GLU A 80 0.90 17.98 0.65
C GLU A 80 1.57 16.64 0.35
N LEU A 81 2.44 16.25 1.27
CA LEU A 81 3.06 14.94 1.30
C LEU A 81 3.29 14.57 2.76
N VAL A 82 2.70 13.46 3.20
CA VAL A 82 2.76 13.00 4.60
C VAL A 82 3.37 11.61 4.68
N ILE A 83 4.24 11.40 5.67
CA ILE A 83 4.92 10.13 5.93
C ILE A 83 4.39 9.53 7.23
N ASN A 84 3.97 8.27 7.18
CA ASN A 84 3.70 7.47 8.37
C ASN A 84 5.01 7.11 9.09
N ASN A 85 5.44 7.99 9.99
CA ASN A 85 6.61 7.82 10.84
C ASN A 85 6.24 8.31 12.26
N ASP A 86 7.03 7.95 13.25
CA ASP A 86 6.98 8.51 14.61
C ASP A 86 8.29 9.30 14.86
N PRO A 87 8.28 10.65 14.79
CA PRO A 87 7.13 11.53 14.54
C PRO A 87 6.66 11.50 13.07
N THR A 88 5.42 11.92 12.83
CA THR A 88 4.84 12.03 11.48
C THR A 88 5.39 13.27 10.79
N TYR A 89 5.98 13.09 9.60
CA TYR A 89 6.53 14.20 8.81
C TYR A 89 5.53 14.62 7.74
N ALA A 90 5.29 15.93 7.62
CA ALA A 90 4.44 16.51 6.61
C ALA A 90 5.11 17.70 5.93
N TYR A 91 5.09 17.73 4.60
CA TYR A 91 5.70 18.79 3.81
C TYR A 91 4.65 19.77 3.29
N LEU A 92 4.84 21.04 3.63
CA LEU A 92 4.06 22.16 3.15
C LEU A 92 4.75 22.82 1.97
N VAL A 93 3.99 23.25 0.97
CA VAL A 93 4.54 23.90 -0.22
C VAL A 93 4.52 25.41 -0.04
N ARG A 94 5.65 26.09 -0.23
CA ARG A 94 5.78 27.54 -0.01
C ARG A 94 4.85 28.38 -0.89
N SER A 95 4.56 27.91 -2.10
CA SER A 95 3.67 28.60 -3.05
C SER A 95 2.20 28.56 -2.64
N ASN A 96 1.83 27.80 -1.60
CA ASN A 96 0.44 27.69 -1.20
C ASN A 96 -0.06 28.94 -0.48
N SER A 97 -1.32 29.31 -0.74
CA SER A 97 -2.03 30.39 -0.04
C SER A 97 -2.22 30.04 1.44
N MET A 98 -2.48 31.04 2.30
CA MET A 98 -2.73 30.78 3.73
C MET A 98 -3.91 29.80 3.94
N MET A 99 -4.96 29.88 3.10
CA MET A 99 -6.08 28.96 3.15
C MET A 99 -5.67 27.55 2.74
N GLU A 100 -4.91 27.39 1.65
CA GLU A 100 -4.37 26.09 1.25
C GLU A 100 -3.49 25.49 2.36
N GLN A 101 -2.66 26.31 3.04
CA GLN A 101 -1.85 25.86 4.17
C GLN A 101 -2.69 25.37 5.35
N LYS A 102 -3.73 26.12 5.74
CA LYS A 102 -4.68 25.70 6.79
C LYS A 102 -5.40 24.41 6.43
N LEU A 103 -5.82 24.27 5.17
CA LEU A 103 -6.48 23.07 4.68
C LEU A 103 -5.57 21.85 4.75
N VAL A 104 -4.34 21.97 4.25
CA VAL A 104 -3.33 20.92 4.32
C VAL A 104 -3.04 20.55 5.77
N MET A 105 -2.79 21.52 6.66
CA MET A 105 -2.54 21.22 8.07
C MET A 105 -3.68 20.43 8.71
N ALA A 106 -4.93 20.79 8.44
CA ALA A 106 -6.09 20.07 8.97
C ALA A 106 -6.25 18.67 8.35
N HIS A 107 -5.92 18.53 7.06
CA HIS A 107 -5.95 17.26 6.34
C HIS A 107 -4.89 16.28 6.88
N VAL A 108 -3.65 16.75 7.07
CA VAL A 108 -2.55 15.99 7.66
C VAL A 108 -2.92 15.44 9.04
N MET A 109 -3.63 16.19 9.88
CA MET A 109 -4.07 15.66 11.19
C MET A 109 -4.97 14.43 11.03
N GLY A 110 -5.87 14.44 10.04
CA GLY A 110 -6.68 13.28 9.71
C GLY A 110 -5.83 12.10 9.24
N HIS A 111 -4.86 12.33 8.35
CA HIS A 111 -3.93 11.27 7.94
C HIS A 111 -3.11 10.69 9.10
N ALA A 112 -2.54 11.55 9.95
CA ALA A 112 -1.72 11.14 11.07
C ALA A 112 -2.52 10.26 12.04
N ASP A 113 -3.78 10.62 12.30
CA ASP A 113 -4.71 9.83 13.08
C ASP A 113 -5.06 8.49 12.40
N PHE A 114 -5.32 8.51 11.08
CA PHE A 114 -5.57 7.30 10.31
C PHE A 114 -4.40 6.30 10.39
N PHE A 115 -3.17 6.78 10.16
CA PHE A 115 -1.95 5.96 10.17
C PHE A 115 -1.67 5.31 11.53
N LYS A 116 -2.02 5.98 12.62
CA LYS A 116 -1.80 5.47 13.98
C LYS A 116 -2.75 4.33 14.32
N HIS A 117 -3.98 4.37 13.82
CA HIS A 117 -5.05 3.50 14.33
C HIS A 117 -5.60 2.47 13.34
N ASN A 118 -5.43 2.67 12.03
CA ASN A 118 -5.89 1.70 11.06
C ASN A 118 -5.04 0.41 11.13
N VAL A 119 -5.72 -0.74 11.20
CA VAL A 119 -5.09 -2.06 11.39
C VAL A 119 -4.06 -2.40 10.32
N TRP A 120 -4.25 -1.91 9.08
CA TRP A 120 -3.35 -2.17 7.95
C TRP A 120 -2.00 -1.47 8.11
N PHE A 121 -1.97 -0.35 8.84
CA PHE A 121 -0.72 0.35 9.17
C PHE A 121 -0.01 -0.26 10.38
N GLY A 122 -0.67 -1.13 11.16
CA GLY A 122 -0.09 -1.78 12.34
C GLY A 122 1.30 -2.40 12.11
N PRO A 123 1.49 -3.22 11.06
CA PRO A 123 2.77 -3.87 10.75
C PRO A 123 3.86 -2.95 10.16
N THR A 124 3.57 -1.69 9.85
CA THR A 124 4.52 -0.80 9.17
C THR A 124 5.68 -0.37 10.07
N GLN A 125 6.85 -0.15 9.47
CA GLN A 125 7.99 0.46 10.17
C GLN A 125 7.67 1.91 10.55
N ARG A 126 7.80 2.25 11.84
CA ARG A 126 7.54 3.62 12.35
C ARG A 126 8.78 4.53 12.33
N SER A 127 9.96 3.97 12.08
CA SER A 127 11.23 4.69 11.87
C SER A 127 11.67 4.65 10.40
N MET A 128 10.72 4.77 9.46
CA MET A 128 11.01 4.55 8.04
C MET A 128 12.00 5.56 7.46
N VAL A 129 12.05 6.79 7.99
CA VAL A 129 13.06 7.79 7.57
C VAL A 129 14.48 7.29 7.84
N GLU A 130 14.71 6.69 9.02
CA GLU A 130 16.00 6.10 9.38
C GLU A 130 16.29 4.85 8.56
N GLN A 131 15.28 4.00 8.34
CA GLN A 131 15.42 2.79 7.55
C GLN A 131 15.79 3.10 6.09
N MET A 132 15.18 4.11 5.46
CA MET A 132 15.54 4.57 4.12
C MET A 132 16.98 5.11 4.08
N GLY A 133 17.41 5.83 5.11
CA GLY A 133 18.79 6.29 5.27
C GLY A 133 19.78 5.12 5.36
N TYR A 134 19.43 4.08 6.12
CA TYR A 134 20.20 2.83 6.22
C TYR A 134 20.28 2.11 4.88
N HIS A 135 19.16 1.92 4.17
CA HIS A 135 19.15 1.31 2.84
C HIS A 135 20.05 2.08 1.87
N ALA A 136 19.96 3.42 1.86
CA ALA A 136 20.80 4.27 1.03
C ALA A 136 22.30 4.10 1.34
N ALA A 137 22.67 3.97 2.62
CA ALA A 137 24.05 3.71 3.02
C ALA A 137 24.53 2.31 2.60
N ARG A 138 23.68 1.28 2.73
CA ARG A 138 24.00 -0.08 2.29
C ARG A 138 24.21 -0.16 0.79
N ILE A 139 23.33 0.44 -0.01
CA ILE A 139 23.50 0.52 -1.47
C ILE A 139 24.81 1.21 -1.84
N ARG A 140 25.17 2.33 -1.18
CA ARG A 140 26.46 2.98 -1.41
C ARG A 140 27.66 2.05 -1.12
N SER A 141 27.60 1.27 -0.04
CA SER A 141 28.66 0.31 0.27
C SER A 141 28.79 -0.81 -0.78
N PHE A 142 27.68 -1.22 -1.39
CA PHE A 142 27.70 -2.15 -2.52
C PHE A 142 28.27 -1.51 -3.78
N VAL A 143 27.94 -0.24 -4.05
CA VAL A 143 28.51 0.50 -5.18
C VAL A 143 30.03 0.62 -5.04
N GLU A 144 30.54 0.89 -3.84
CA GLU A 144 31.99 0.93 -3.55
C GLU A 144 32.67 -0.43 -3.76
N SER A 145 31.97 -1.53 -3.45
CA SER A 145 32.53 -2.88 -3.50
C SER A 145 32.42 -3.56 -4.87
N TYR A 146 31.35 -3.31 -5.61
CA TYR A 146 30.98 -4.04 -6.84
C TYR A 146 30.87 -3.14 -8.09
N GLY A 147 31.00 -1.82 -7.93
CA GLY A 147 30.89 -0.83 -9.00
C GLY A 147 29.46 -0.35 -9.23
N GLN A 148 29.32 0.90 -9.66
CA GLN A 148 28.03 1.57 -9.85
C GLN A 148 27.12 0.84 -10.84
N ASP A 149 27.58 0.63 -12.07
CA ASP A 149 26.78 0.01 -13.14
C ASP A 149 26.27 -1.40 -12.78
N THR A 150 27.05 -2.15 -12.00
CA THR A 150 26.67 -3.51 -11.56
C THR A 150 25.52 -3.46 -10.56
N VAL A 151 25.61 -2.57 -9.57
CA VAL A 151 24.58 -2.43 -8.53
C VAL A 151 23.33 -1.78 -9.10
N GLU A 152 23.46 -0.75 -9.93
CA GLU A 152 22.33 -0.04 -10.53
C GLU A 152 21.50 -0.97 -11.43
N ARG A 153 22.13 -1.75 -12.31
CA ARG A 153 21.42 -2.74 -13.14
C ARG A 153 20.64 -3.75 -12.33
N PHE A 154 21.21 -4.26 -11.23
CA PHE A 154 20.51 -5.22 -10.38
C PHE A 154 19.40 -4.55 -9.56
N LEU A 155 19.61 -3.32 -9.10
CA LEU A 155 18.62 -2.53 -8.37
C LEU A 155 17.40 -2.22 -9.24
N ASP A 156 17.59 -1.94 -10.53
CA ASP A 156 16.51 -1.74 -11.49
C ASP A 156 15.66 -3.00 -11.66
N VAL A 157 16.32 -4.15 -11.79
CA VAL A 157 15.67 -5.47 -11.83
C VAL A 157 14.87 -5.70 -10.55
N ALA A 158 15.46 -5.44 -9.37
CA ALA A 158 14.78 -5.59 -8.09
C ALA A 158 13.56 -4.67 -7.96
N LEU A 159 13.70 -3.40 -8.34
CA LEU A 159 12.61 -2.41 -8.36
C LEU A 159 11.50 -2.75 -9.36
N GLY A 160 11.80 -3.51 -10.43
CA GLY A 160 10.78 -4.00 -11.36
C GLY A 160 9.86 -5.07 -10.75
N LEU A 161 10.34 -5.77 -9.73
CA LEU A 161 9.64 -6.87 -9.04
C LEU A 161 8.95 -6.44 -7.74
N ASP A 162 9.01 -5.15 -7.37
CA ASP A 162 8.45 -4.61 -6.11
C ASP A 162 6.94 -4.86 -5.94
N GLY A 163 6.22 -5.06 -7.05
CA GLY A 163 4.79 -5.38 -7.08
C GLY A 163 4.44 -6.86 -6.89
N LEU A 164 5.41 -7.78 -6.94
CA LEU A 164 5.18 -9.23 -6.82
C LEU A 164 5.22 -9.71 -5.36
N ILE A 165 4.45 -9.04 -4.51
CA ILE A 165 4.32 -9.29 -3.08
C ILE A 165 2.86 -9.56 -2.69
N ASP A 166 2.65 -10.34 -1.63
CA ASP A 166 1.32 -10.52 -1.02
C ASP A 166 0.99 -9.30 -0.12
N PRO A 167 0.05 -8.42 -0.51
CA PRO A 167 -0.28 -7.21 0.25
C PRO A 167 -0.92 -7.52 1.62
N TYR A 168 -1.46 -8.72 1.81
CA TYR A 168 -2.12 -9.14 3.05
C TYR A 168 -1.16 -9.86 4.02
N LEU A 169 0.00 -10.30 3.53
CA LEU A 169 0.96 -11.08 4.31
C LEU A 169 1.44 -10.35 5.59
N PRO A 170 1.84 -9.07 5.56
CA PRO A 170 2.35 -8.40 6.76
C PRO A 170 1.37 -8.41 7.93
N LEU A 171 0.08 -8.13 7.64
CA LEU A 171 -0.96 -8.16 8.67
C LEU A 171 -1.20 -9.57 9.20
N ARG A 172 -1.27 -10.57 8.30
CA ARG A 172 -1.43 -11.98 8.67
C ARG A 172 -0.28 -12.45 9.57
N GLU A 173 0.95 -12.05 9.28
CA GLU A 173 2.14 -12.39 10.08
C GLU A 173 2.17 -11.67 11.43
N SER A 174 1.81 -10.38 11.48
CA SER A 174 1.70 -9.64 12.75
C SER A 174 0.71 -10.33 13.68
N ARG A 175 -0.49 -10.66 13.17
CA ARG A 175 -1.55 -11.35 13.94
C ARG A 175 -1.12 -12.74 14.43
N ARG A 176 -0.45 -13.52 13.57
CA ARG A 176 0.11 -14.83 13.98
C ARG A 176 1.16 -14.67 15.08
N SER A 177 1.99 -13.64 14.99
CA SER A 177 3.04 -13.35 15.97
C SER A 177 2.46 -12.90 17.31
N GLU A 178 1.43 -12.05 17.28
CA GLU A 178 0.66 -11.61 18.46
C GLU A 178 0.01 -12.80 19.18
N CYS A 179 -0.79 -13.63 18.47
CA CYS A 179 -1.40 -14.82 19.08
C CYS A 179 -0.36 -15.78 19.67
N ARG A 180 0.81 -15.92 19.02
CA ARG A 180 1.91 -16.73 19.55
C ARG A 180 2.47 -16.14 20.85
N ARG A 181 2.64 -14.82 20.94
CA ARG A 181 3.09 -14.13 22.16
C ARG A 181 2.07 -14.27 23.28
N GLU A 182 0.79 -14.06 23.00
CA GLU A 182 -0.31 -14.24 23.97
C GLU A 182 -0.38 -15.67 24.49
N ALA A 183 -0.22 -16.67 23.63
CA ALA A 183 -0.18 -18.08 24.03
C ALA A 183 1.02 -18.39 24.95
N ILE A 184 2.19 -17.81 24.67
CA ILE A 184 3.38 -17.93 25.52
C ILE A 184 3.15 -17.25 26.86
N GLN A 185 2.60 -16.03 26.87
CA GLN A 185 2.30 -15.28 28.09
C GLN A 185 1.26 -16.01 28.94
N SER A 186 0.15 -16.45 28.34
CA SER A 186 -0.89 -17.22 29.02
C SER A 186 -0.35 -18.55 29.59
N ARG A 187 0.60 -19.20 28.90
CA ARG A 187 1.28 -20.39 29.43
C ARG A 187 2.21 -20.05 30.60
N ALA A 188 2.92 -18.93 30.53
CA ALA A 188 3.78 -18.44 31.61
C ALA A 188 2.96 -18.05 32.85
N GLU A 189 1.82 -17.39 32.66
CA GLU A 189 0.86 -17.05 33.72
C GLU A 189 0.28 -18.32 34.37
N ARG A 190 -0.18 -19.29 33.56
CA ARG A 190 -0.61 -20.60 34.09
C ARG A 190 0.48 -21.30 34.89
N ALA A 191 1.72 -21.32 34.39
CA ALA A 191 2.84 -21.91 35.10
C ALA A 191 3.18 -21.17 36.39
N ARG A 192 3.02 -19.84 36.42
CA ARG A 192 3.19 -19.02 37.62
C ARG A 192 2.10 -19.30 38.65
N THR A 193 0.83 -19.34 38.24
CA THR A 193 -0.29 -19.70 39.13
C THR A 193 -0.13 -21.11 39.68
N ASP A 194 0.26 -22.08 38.84
CA ASP A 194 0.52 -23.46 39.26
C ASP A 194 1.67 -23.55 40.27
N PHE A 195 2.76 -22.80 40.03
CA PHE A 195 3.86 -22.68 40.97
C PHE A 195 3.41 -22.05 42.29
N GLU A 196 2.71 -20.92 42.26
CA GLU A 196 2.20 -20.24 43.47
C GLU A 196 1.21 -21.13 44.27
N GLN A 197 0.43 -21.98 43.59
CA GLN A 197 -0.51 -22.91 44.23
C GLN A 197 0.13 -24.17 44.82
N HIS A 198 1.18 -24.71 44.18
CA HIS A 198 1.77 -26.00 44.56
C HIS A 198 3.10 -25.88 45.32
N TRP A 199 3.73 -24.70 45.32
CA TRP A 199 5.05 -24.48 45.92
C TRP A 199 5.07 -23.43 47.05
N GLY A 200 3.90 -22.95 47.48
CA GLY A 200 3.76 -22.31 48.79
C GLY A 200 3.87 -23.36 49.89
N ASP A 201 4.97 -23.32 50.64
CA ASP A 201 5.34 -24.17 51.78
C ASP A 201 6.03 -25.52 51.47
N GLY A 202 7.34 -25.46 51.20
CA GLY A 202 8.30 -26.45 51.72
C GLY A 202 8.49 -27.78 50.97
N ALA A 203 8.17 -27.89 49.68
CA ALA A 203 8.45 -29.09 48.90
C ALA A 203 9.81 -29.04 48.17
N GLU A 204 10.58 -30.14 48.21
CA GLU A 204 11.84 -30.27 47.47
C GLU A 204 11.62 -30.34 45.95
N PRO A 205 12.54 -29.78 45.13
CA PRO A 205 12.46 -29.86 43.68
C PRO A 205 12.60 -31.29 43.16
N SER A 206 11.49 -31.86 42.73
CA SER A 206 11.52 -33.04 41.85
C SER A 206 12.07 -32.62 40.48
N ARG A 207 13.14 -33.29 40.05
CA ARG A 207 13.82 -33.03 38.78
C ARG A 207 12.83 -33.12 37.62
N PRO A 208 12.76 -32.13 36.72
CA PRO A 208 11.92 -32.22 35.54
C PRO A 208 12.40 -33.38 34.66
N GLY A 209 11.47 -34.24 34.25
CA GLY A 209 11.72 -35.31 33.28
C GLY A 209 12.23 -34.77 31.94
N PRO A 210 12.73 -35.65 31.06
CA PRO A 210 13.37 -35.26 29.81
C PRO A 210 12.41 -34.41 28.96
N ARG A 211 12.81 -33.16 28.70
CA ARG A 211 12.09 -32.28 27.78
C ARG A 211 12.14 -32.91 26.39
N PRO A 212 11.03 -33.04 25.66
CA PRO A 212 11.10 -33.38 24.23
C PRO A 212 11.98 -32.35 23.54
N SER A 213 12.89 -32.81 22.68
CA SER A 213 13.76 -31.93 21.91
C SER A 213 12.90 -30.97 21.10
N ARG A 214 12.84 -29.71 21.54
CA ARG A 214 12.28 -28.63 20.74
C ARG A 214 13.17 -28.53 19.50
N SER A 215 12.61 -28.85 18.34
CA SER A 215 13.07 -28.22 17.11
C SER A 215 13.17 -26.70 17.39
N ALA A 216 14.27 -26.10 16.95
CA ALA A 216 14.44 -24.65 16.97
C ALA A 216 13.17 -23.98 16.39
N PRO A 217 12.80 -22.76 16.81
CA PRO A 217 11.64 -22.10 16.25
C PRO A 217 11.89 -21.89 14.76
N THR A 218 11.28 -22.74 13.94
CA THR A 218 11.22 -22.55 12.50
C THR A 218 10.49 -21.24 12.31
N THR A 219 11.22 -20.22 11.87
CA THR A 219 10.67 -19.13 11.06
C THR A 219 9.70 -19.77 10.08
N PRO A 220 8.43 -19.36 9.97
CA PRO A 220 7.59 -19.84 8.88
C PRO A 220 8.33 -19.52 7.59
N SER A 221 8.76 -20.54 6.86
CA SER A 221 9.44 -20.37 5.59
C SER A 221 8.47 -19.75 4.60
N SER A 222 8.96 -18.83 3.79
CA SER A 222 8.37 -18.40 2.53
C SER A 222 8.34 -19.52 1.47
N GLY A 223 8.46 -20.78 1.90
CA GLY A 223 8.65 -21.99 1.11
C GLY A 223 7.43 -22.91 1.01
N ASP A 224 6.27 -22.52 1.53
CA ASP A 224 5.02 -23.24 1.26
C ASP A 224 4.44 -22.73 -0.07
N LEU A 225 4.65 -23.50 -1.14
CA LEU A 225 3.92 -23.31 -2.38
C LEU A 225 2.49 -23.86 -2.23
N PRO A 226 1.47 -23.20 -2.80
CA PRO A 226 1.56 -21.99 -3.62
C PRO A 226 1.62 -20.68 -2.80
N THR A 227 2.31 -19.65 -3.30
CA THR A 227 2.46 -18.34 -2.62
C THR A 227 2.18 -17.15 -3.53
N PHE A 228 1.68 -16.05 -2.96
CA PHE A 228 1.53 -14.76 -3.65
C PHE A 228 2.73 -13.82 -3.43
N ASP A 229 3.61 -14.15 -2.47
CA ASP A 229 4.79 -13.35 -2.16
C ASP A 229 6.01 -13.88 -2.92
N ILE A 230 6.02 -13.63 -4.23
CA ILE A 230 7.04 -14.14 -5.15
C ILE A 230 8.39 -13.50 -4.84
N LEU A 231 8.43 -12.20 -4.52
CA LEU A 231 9.65 -11.52 -4.11
C LEU A 231 10.24 -12.11 -2.81
N GLY A 232 9.38 -12.47 -1.84
CA GLY A 232 9.80 -13.20 -0.64
C GLY A 232 10.37 -14.58 -0.96
N PHE A 233 9.74 -15.31 -1.88
CA PHE A 233 10.25 -16.60 -2.37
C PHE A 233 11.64 -16.46 -3.01
N LEU A 234 11.87 -15.45 -3.85
CA LEU A 234 13.17 -15.19 -4.46
C LEU A 234 14.25 -14.89 -3.40
N VAL A 235 13.91 -14.10 -2.37
CA VAL A 235 14.85 -13.79 -1.28
C VAL A 235 15.32 -15.05 -0.54
N GLU A 236 14.48 -16.07 -0.45
CA GLU A 236 14.80 -17.32 0.27
C GLU A 236 15.45 -18.38 -0.62
N HIS A 237 15.06 -18.45 -1.90
CA HIS A 237 15.38 -19.59 -2.76
C HIS A 237 16.23 -19.25 -3.99
N ALA A 238 16.33 -17.99 -4.41
CA ALA A 238 17.11 -17.63 -5.58
C ALA A 238 18.62 -17.79 -5.31
N ARG A 239 19.35 -18.30 -6.30
CA ARG A 239 20.80 -18.55 -6.21
C ARG A 239 21.58 -17.28 -6.54
N LEU A 240 21.50 -16.29 -5.66
CA LEU A 240 22.11 -14.98 -5.83
C LEU A 240 23.24 -14.76 -4.80
N PRO A 241 24.26 -13.94 -5.12
CA PRO A 241 25.20 -13.44 -4.14
C PRO A 241 24.50 -12.69 -2.99
N ASP A 242 25.07 -12.75 -1.79
CA ASP A 242 24.47 -12.16 -0.57
C ASP A 242 24.06 -10.69 -0.73
N TRP A 243 24.85 -9.89 -1.44
CA TRP A 243 24.56 -8.47 -1.66
C TRP A 243 23.31 -8.24 -2.53
N GLN A 244 23.06 -9.12 -3.51
CA GLN A 244 21.87 -9.07 -4.36
C GLN A 244 20.62 -9.48 -3.58
N VAL A 245 20.74 -10.52 -2.74
CA VAL A 245 19.66 -10.93 -1.84
C VAL A 245 19.33 -9.80 -0.85
N GLU A 246 20.34 -9.09 -0.33
CA GLU A 246 20.12 -7.94 0.55
C GLU A 246 19.38 -6.79 -0.16
N ILE A 247 19.68 -6.52 -1.43
CA ILE A 247 18.92 -5.53 -2.23
C ILE A 247 17.46 -5.95 -2.38
N LEU A 248 17.17 -7.21 -2.71
CA LEU A 248 15.79 -7.70 -2.81
C LEU A 248 15.04 -7.57 -1.47
N ARG A 249 15.73 -7.84 -0.34
CA ARG A 249 15.16 -7.63 1.01
C ARG A 249 14.82 -6.17 1.28
N MET A 250 15.71 -5.24 0.92
CA MET A 250 15.46 -3.80 1.10
C MET A 250 14.28 -3.35 0.25
N VAL A 251 14.22 -3.74 -1.03
CA VAL A 251 13.10 -3.41 -1.94
C VAL A 251 11.79 -4.00 -1.42
N ARG A 252 11.76 -5.26 -0.98
CA ARG A 252 10.57 -5.89 -0.40
C ARG A 252 10.09 -5.17 0.86
N ALA A 253 11.01 -4.77 1.74
CA ALA A 253 10.68 -4.03 2.96
C ALA A 253 10.08 -2.65 2.64
N GLU A 254 10.64 -1.93 1.66
CA GLU A 254 10.09 -0.66 1.19
C GLU A 254 8.71 -0.84 0.53
N ALA A 255 8.54 -1.87 -0.30
CA ALA A 255 7.26 -2.15 -0.94
C ALA A 255 6.15 -2.39 0.10
N TYR A 256 6.41 -3.18 1.15
CA TYR A 256 5.44 -3.40 2.23
C TYR A 256 5.11 -2.15 3.04
N TYR A 257 6.04 -1.20 3.17
CA TYR A 257 5.74 0.07 3.82
C TYR A 257 4.66 0.86 3.07
N PHE A 258 4.62 0.77 1.73
CA PHE A 258 3.67 1.51 0.89
C PHE A 258 2.33 0.78 0.62
N ILE A 259 2.24 -0.51 0.95
CA ILE A 259 1.02 -1.31 0.70
C ILE A 259 -0.21 -0.74 1.42
N PRO A 260 -0.16 -0.36 2.72
CA PRO A 260 -1.34 0.15 3.41
C PRO A 260 -1.92 1.40 2.75
N GLN A 261 -1.08 2.34 2.29
CA GLN A 261 -1.53 3.54 1.58
C GLN A 261 -2.24 3.21 0.27
N ARG A 262 -1.91 2.07 -0.37
CA ARG A 262 -2.60 1.58 -1.57
C ARG A 262 -3.91 0.85 -1.23
N LEU A 263 -3.92 0.07 -0.16
CA LEU A 263 -5.11 -0.68 0.30
C LEU A 263 -6.20 0.23 0.86
N THR A 264 -5.82 1.37 1.42
CA THR A 264 -6.72 2.29 2.12
C THR A 264 -6.75 3.67 1.48
N LYS A 265 -6.47 3.81 0.18
CA LYS A 265 -6.34 5.12 -0.46
C LYS A 265 -7.63 5.92 -0.34
N ILE A 266 -8.77 5.35 -0.71
CA ILE A 266 -10.08 6.03 -0.66
C ILE A 266 -10.44 6.38 0.78
N MET A 267 -10.24 5.44 1.69
CA MET A 267 -10.60 5.60 3.09
C MET A 267 -9.70 6.59 3.82
N ASN A 268 -8.39 6.58 3.53
CA ASN A 268 -7.43 7.52 4.13
C ASN A 268 -7.68 8.96 3.63
N GLU A 269 -7.81 9.17 2.31
CA GLU A 269 -8.15 10.49 1.77
C GLU A 269 -9.54 10.95 2.23
N GLY A 270 -10.49 10.02 2.32
CA GLY A 270 -11.85 10.29 2.81
C GLY A 270 -11.88 10.72 4.27
N TRP A 271 -11.13 10.04 5.14
CA TRP A 271 -11.03 10.37 6.56
C TRP A 271 -10.39 11.74 6.76
N ALA A 272 -9.28 12.00 6.09
CA ALA A 272 -8.61 13.30 6.13
C ALA A 272 -9.48 14.42 5.56
N SER A 273 -10.27 14.14 4.52
CA SER A 273 -11.23 15.10 3.96
C SER A 273 -12.45 15.34 4.86
N TYR A 274 -12.96 14.30 5.52
CA TYR A 274 -14.05 14.44 6.48
C TYR A 274 -13.63 15.37 7.63
N TRP A 275 -12.46 15.12 8.21
CA TRP A 275 -11.96 15.91 9.34
C TRP A 275 -11.46 17.28 8.94
N HIS A 276 -10.79 17.47 7.79
CA HIS A 276 -10.42 18.83 7.39
C HIS A 276 -11.64 19.73 7.23
N SER A 277 -12.75 19.16 6.77
CA SER A 277 -13.98 19.90 6.47
C SER A 277 -14.63 20.27 7.78
N HIS A 278 -14.69 19.31 8.71
CA HIS A 278 -15.23 19.53 10.05
C HIS A 278 -14.40 20.55 10.83
N LEU A 279 -13.09 20.33 10.99
CA LEU A 279 -12.19 21.17 11.77
C LEU A 279 -12.14 22.62 11.26
N LEU A 280 -12.10 22.82 9.94
CA LEU A 280 -12.10 24.15 9.35
C LEU A 280 -13.42 24.88 9.60
N THR A 281 -14.55 24.22 9.33
CA THR A 281 -15.88 24.84 9.46
C THR A 281 -16.35 25.00 10.91
N HIS A 282 -15.74 24.32 11.88
CA HIS A 282 -16.16 24.33 13.29
C HIS A 282 -15.14 24.98 14.24
N GLY A 283 -14.24 25.83 13.75
CA GLY A 283 -13.43 26.68 14.65
C GLY A 283 -12.12 27.22 14.11
N LEU A 284 -11.61 26.70 12.99
CA LEU A 284 -10.32 27.17 12.43
C LEU A 284 -10.47 28.23 11.32
N LEU A 285 -11.64 28.31 10.67
CA LEU A 285 -11.93 29.35 9.67
C LEU A 285 -12.44 30.63 10.32
N ASP A 286 -11.92 31.76 9.84
CA ASP A 286 -12.61 33.03 9.98
C ASP A 286 -13.81 33.08 9.02
N PRO A 287 -14.96 33.70 9.37
CA PRO A 287 -16.10 33.82 8.47
C PRO A 287 -15.77 34.42 7.09
N SER A 288 -14.73 35.26 6.99
CA SER A 288 -14.28 35.84 5.72
C SER A 288 -13.58 34.83 4.79
N GLU A 289 -13.12 33.70 5.30
CA GLU A 289 -12.34 32.69 4.57
C GLU A 289 -13.21 31.58 3.95
N ILE A 290 -14.53 31.60 4.19
CA ILE A 290 -15.43 30.48 3.82
C ILE A 290 -15.48 30.23 2.30
N VAL A 291 -15.42 31.29 1.49
CA VAL A 291 -15.44 31.18 0.02
C VAL A 291 -14.13 30.61 -0.49
N ASP A 292 -12.99 31.09 0.04
CA ASP A 292 -11.67 30.59 -0.32
C ASP A 292 -11.51 29.12 0.07
N PHE A 293 -12.03 28.73 1.24
CA PHE A 293 -12.10 27.33 1.65
C PHE A 293 -12.95 26.50 0.69
N ALA A 294 -14.14 26.96 0.33
CA ALA A 294 -15.03 26.25 -0.58
C ALA A 294 -14.38 26.01 -1.95
N ASP A 295 -13.65 27.00 -2.49
CA ASP A 295 -12.92 26.88 -3.75
C ASP A 295 -11.78 25.86 -3.64
N CYS A 296 -10.96 25.94 -2.59
CA CYS A 296 -9.88 24.97 -2.34
C CYS A 296 -10.40 23.53 -2.17
N HIS A 297 -11.47 23.35 -1.38
CA HIS A 297 -12.08 22.04 -1.12
C HIS A 297 -12.75 21.47 -2.38
N ALA A 298 -13.43 22.29 -3.16
CA ALA A 298 -14.03 21.88 -4.43
C ALA A 298 -12.95 21.47 -5.44
N GLY A 299 -11.82 22.18 -5.49
CA GLY A 299 -10.67 21.82 -6.32
C GLY A 299 -10.11 20.43 -5.99
N ALA A 300 -9.95 20.12 -4.69
CA ALA A 300 -9.45 18.81 -4.24
C ALA A 300 -10.45 17.66 -4.50
N THR A 301 -11.75 17.93 -4.40
CA THR A 301 -12.83 16.94 -4.55
C THR A 301 -13.44 16.89 -5.96
N ALA A 302 -12.88 17.64 -6.92
CA ALA A 302 -13.38 17.69 -8.29
C ALA A 302 -13.27 16.32 -8.98
N VAL A 303 -14.31 15.93 -9.72
CA VAL A 303 -14.37 14.64 -10.44
C VAL A 303 -14.37 14.90 -11.94
N ALA A 304 -13.38 14.36 -12.65
CA ALA A 304 -13.39 14.36 -14.11
C ALA A 304 -14.33 13.24 -14.63
N PRO A 305 -15.06 13.45 -15.74
CA PRO A 305 -15.97 12.44 -16.29
C PRO A 305 -15.27 11.09 -16.54
N GLY A 306 -15.79 10.02 -15.92
CA GLY A 306 -15.26 8.66 -16.06
C GLY A 306 -14.04 8.35 -15.19
N GLN A 307 -13.64 9.24 -14.29
CA GLN A 307 -12.60 8.97 -13.29
C GLN A 307 -13.19 8.95 -11.89
N LEU A 308 -12.65 8.06 -11.05
CA LEU A 308 -12.94 8.06 -9.62
C LEU A 308 -11.97 9.01 -8.91
N ASN A 309 -12.49 9.96 -8.13
CA ASN A 309 -11.68 10.76 -7.23
C ASN A 309 -11.76 10.16 -5.80
N PRO A 310 -10.64 9.64 -5.24
CA PRO A 310 -10.62 9.07 -3.89
C PRO A 310 -11.09 10.03 -2.80
N TYR A 311 -10.77 11.33 -2.91
CA TYR A 311 -11.20 12.36 -1.96
C TYR A 311 -12.71 12.49 -1.93
N LYS A 312 -13.32 12.61 -3.12
CA LYS A 312 -14.78 12.75 -3.25
C LYS A 312 -15.51 11.49 -2.81
N LEU A 313 -15.08 10.32 -3.26
CA LEU A 313 -15.72 9.06 -2.87
C LEU A 313 -15.58 8.82 -1.37
N GLY A 314 -14.37 8.98 -0.84
CA GLY A 314 -14.06 8.73 0.57
C GLY A 314 -14.82 9.64 1.53
N ILE A 315 -14.89 10.96 1.27
CA ILE A 315 -15.61 11.88 2.15
C ILE A 315 -17.11 11.59 2.18
N GLU A 316 -17.70 11.25 1.03
CA GLU A 316 -19.12 10.92 0.95
C GLU A 316 -19.42 9.58 1.64
N LEU A 317 -18.53 8.59 1.56
CA LEU A 317 -18.67 7.35 2.32
C LEU A 317 -18.71 7.62 3.83
N PHE A 318 -17.80 8.44 4.36
CA PHE A 318 -17.84 8.79 5.80
C PHE A 318 -19.06 9.62 6.17
N ARG A 319 -19.51 10.55 5.33
CA ARG A 319 -20.75 11.31 5.54
C ARG A 319 -21.98 10.39 5.58
N HIS A 320 -22.07 9.44 4.66
CA HIS A 320 -23.16 8.47 4.60
C HIS A 320 -23.16 7.54 5.83
N ALA A 321 -21.99 6.99 6.18
CA ALA A 321 -21.82 6.18 7.38
C ALA A 321 -22.22 6.95 8.65
N HIS A 322 -21.84 8.24 8.74
CA HIS A 322 -22.23 9.10 9.85
C HIS A 322 -23.75 9.31 9.92
N ALA A 323 -24.39 9.58 8.78
CA ALA A 323 -25.84 9.78 8.71
C ALA A 323 -26.64 8.52 9.12
N ARG A 324 -26.10 7.34 8.83
CA ARG A 324 -26.64 6.04 9.27
C ARG A 324 -26.42 5.74 10.75
N GLY A 325 -25.58 6.51 11.44
CA GLY A 325 -25.23 6.30 12.85
C GLY A 325 -24.11 5.27 13.08
N ASP A 326 -23.29 4.99 12.05
CA ASP A 326 -22.15 4.08 12.19
C ASP A 326 -21.04 4.72 13.05
N ASP A 327 -20.30 3.89 13.81
CA ASP A 327 -19.13 4.33 14.58
C ASP A 327 -17.93 4.55 13.64
N LEU A 328 -17.70 5.81 13.26
CA LEU A 328 -16.66 6.16 12.30
C LEU A 328 -15.25 5.81 12.79
N PHE A 329 -14.96 5.91 14.09
CA PHE A 329 -13.64 5.58 14.63
C PHE A 329 -13.37 4.08 14.57
N GLN A 330 -14.41 3.26 14.79
CA GLN A 330 -14.34 1.83 14.60
C GLN A 330 -14.20 1.47 13.12
N LEU A 331 -14.95 2.12 12.23
CA LEU A 331 -14.81 1.88 10.78
C LEU A 331 -13.39 2.18 10.31
N ARG A 332 -12.86 3.35 10.67
CA ARG A 332 -11.47 3.77 10.44
C ARG A 332 -10.46 2.72 10.88
N ARG A 333 -10.68 2.11 12.04
CA ARG A 333 -9.73 1.16 12.65
C ARG A 333 -9.62 -0.15 11.89
N VAL A 334 -10.73 -0.70 11.40
CA VAL A 334 -10.78 -2.11 10.96
C VAL A 334 -10.82 -2.30 9.44
N HIS A 335 -11.32 -1.31 8.70
CA HIS A 335 -11.52 -1.46 7.26
C HIS A 335 -10.30 -1.05 6.41
N ASN A 336 -10.26 -1.63 5.20
CA ASN A 336 -9.56 -1.10 4.02
C ASN A 336 -10.60 -0.62 3.00
N ASP A 337 -10.16 -0.12 1.83
CA ASP A 337 -11.07 0.42 0.81
C ASP A 337 -12.14 -0.60 0.38
N VAL A 338 -11.75 -1.85 0.10
CA VAL A 338 -12.66 -2.92 -0.33
C VAL A 338 -13.73 -3.19 0.72
N SER A 339 -13.32 -3.47 1.96
CA SER A 339 -14.26 -3.80 3.03
C SER A 339 -15.10 -2.59 3.50
N PHE A 340 -14.57 -1.37 3.37
CA PHE A 340 -15.30 -0.15 3.69
C PHE A 340 -16.40 0.14 2.67
N ILE A 341 -16.07 0.04 1.37
CA ILE A 341 -17.04 0.15 0.29
C ILE A 341 -18.08 -0.96 0.41
N ASP A 342 -17.67 -2.19 0.72
CA ASP A 342 -18.60 -3.28 0.91
C ASP A 342 -19.57 -3.03 2.08
N HIS A 343 -19.10 -2.40 3.15
CA HIS A 343 -19.93 -2.08 4.30
C HIS A 343 -20.90 -0.91 4.07
N VAL A 344 -20.43 0.16 3.43
CA VAL A 344 -21.14 1.46 3.39
C VAL A 344 -21.95 1.66 2.12
N VAL A 345 -21.52 1.11 0.98
CA VAL A 345 -22.23 1.31 -0.29
C VAL A 345 -23.52 0.49 -0.31
N ASP A 346 -24.62 1.21 -0.28
CA ASP A 346 -25.99 0.73 -0.45
C ASP A 346 -26.71 1.50 -1.59
N GLU A 347 -27.98 1.19 -1.80
CA GLU A 347 -28.79 1.80 -2.85
C GLU A 347 -28.91 3.33 -2.68
N GLU A 348 -29.11 3.80 -1.44
CA GLU A 348 -29.26 5.23 -1.14
C GLU A 348 -27.97 5.99 -1.47
N PHE A 349 -26.82 5.42 -1.09
CA PHE A 349 -25.52 5.98 -1.41
C PHE A 349 -25.32 6.12 -2.93
N ALA A 350 -25.62 5.06 -3.68
CA ALA A 350 -25.44 5.04 -5.12
C ALA A 350 -26.35 6.06 -5.84
N GLN A 351 -27.60 6.20 -5.38
CA GLN A 351 -28.54 7.19 -5.92
C GLN A 351 -28.10 8.62 -5.62
N THR A 352 -27.74 8.91 -4.36
CA THR A 352 -27.34 10.26 -3.91
C THR A 352 -26.09 10.74 -4.61
N ASN A 353 -25.12 9.86 -4.80
CA ASN A 353 -23.83 10.19 -5.43
C ASN A 353 -23.84 9.99 -6.96
N GLN A 354 -24.99 9.65 -7.54
CA GLN A 354 -25.16 9.45 -8.98
C GLN A 354 -24.12 8.49 -9.57
N LEU A 355 -23.89 7.36 -8.89
CA LEU A 355 -22.98 6.34 -9.39
C LEU A 355 -23.63 5.59 -10.57
N PHE A 356 -22.86 5.37 -11.63
CA PHE A 356 -23.32 4.73 -12.85
C PHE A 356 -22.26 3.76 -13.39
N VAL A 357 -22.69 2.65 -14.00
CA VAL A 357 -21.77 1.78 -14.76
C VAL A 357 -21.48 2.45 -16.10
N TYR A 358 -20.22 2.78 -16.34
CA TYR A 358 -19.78 3.29 -17.63
C TYR A 358 -19.17 2.17 -18.48
N ARG A 359 -19.70 1.96 -19.69
CA ARG A 359 -19.00 1.16 -20.71
C ARG A 359 -18.45 2.09 -21.77
N ARG A 360 -17.20 1.87 -22.14
CA ARG A 360 -16.60 2.59 -23.27
C ARG A 360 -17.21 2.09 -24.56
N ASN A 361 -17.85 2.98 -25.31
CA ASN A 361 -18.40 2.64 -26.62
C ASN A 361 -17.25 2.44 -27.60
N ALA A 362 -17.08 1.23 -28.13
CA ALA A 362 -16.01 0.87 -29.06
C ALA A 362 -16.00 1.70 -30.36
N ARG A 363 -17.13 2.32 -30.73
CA ARG A 363 -17.30 3.09 -31.96
C ARG A 363 -16.99 4.58 -31.81
N THR A 364 -17.25 5.16 -30.64
CA THR A 364 -17.11 6.61 -30.39
C THR A 364 -16.03 6.93 -29.36
N GLY A 365 -15.50 5.92 -28.67
CA GLY A 365 -14.53 6.07 -27.59
C GLY A 365 -15.08 6.70 -26.32
N LYS A 366 -16.36 7.12 -26.30
CA LYS A 366 -17.02 7.79 -25.16
C LYS A 366 -17.59 6.78 -24.18
N ASN A 367 -17.56 7.13 -22.90
CA ASN A 367 -18.22 6.39 -21.83
C ASN A 367 -19.73 6.61 -21.94
N MET A 368 -20.49 5.51 -22.03
CA MET A 368 -21.95 5.52 -21.98
C MET A 368 -22.40 4.88 -20.67
N VAL A 369 -23.40 5.47 -20.03
CA VAL A 369 -24.08 4.84 -18.88
C VAL A 369 -24.80 3.61 -19.41
N VAL A 370 -24.41 2.44 -18.92
CA VAL A 370 -24.98 1.15 -19.31
C VAL A 370 -25.97 0.64 -18.28
N ASP A 371 -25.70 0.90 -17.00
CA ASP A 371 -26.51 0.38 -15.91
C ASP A 371 -26.60 1.37 -14.74
N ARG A 372 -27.70 1.25 -14.00
CA ARG A 372 -27.99 1.94 -12.73
C ARG A 372 -28.14 0.95 -11.56
N ASP A 373 -27.97 -0.35 -11.80
CA ASP A 373 -27.94 -1.35 -10.74
C ASP A 373 -26.76 -1.09 -9.80
N TRP A 374 -27.08 -0.68 -8.57
CA TRP A 374 -26.09 -0.35 -7.55
C TRP A 374 -25.28 -1.58 -7.13
N VAL A 375 -25.84 -2.79 -7.21
CA VAL A 375 -25.14 -4.03 -6.88
C VAL A 375 -24.03 -4.27 -7.90
N ALA A 376 -24.36 -4.17 -9.19
CA ALA A 376 -23.37 -4.32 -10.26
C ALA A 376 -22.26 -3.25 -10.18
N ILE A 377 -22.61 -2.00 -9.84
CA ILE A 377 -21.64 -0.91 -9.62
C ILE A 377 -20.70 -1.26 -8.47
N LYS A 378 -21.27 -1.68 -7.33
CA LYS A 378 -20.50 -2.04 -6.14
C LYS A 378 -19.55 -3.19 -6.43
N GLU A 379 -20.02 -4.27 -7.04
CA GLU A 379 -19.17 -5.40 -7.41
C GLU A 379 -18.04 -5.00 -8.36
N GLN A 380 -18.31 -4.14 -9.33
CA GLN A 380 -17.26 -3.62 -10.22
C GLN A 380 -16.20 -2.84 -9.43
N LEU A 381 -16.61 -1.92 -8.54
CA LEU A 381 -15.68 -1.16 -7.69
C LEU A 381 -14.84 -2.09 -6.81
N LEU A 382 -15.47 -3.10 -6.18
CA LEU A 382 -14.77 -4.07 -5.35
C LEU A 382 -13.73 -4.84 -6.17
N ARG A 383 -14.08 -5.32 -7.37
CA ARG A 383 -13.15 -6.02 -8.28
C ARG A 383 -11.99 -5.14 -8.75
N GLU A 384 -12.24 -3.86 -9.01
CA GLU A 384 -11.19 -2.90 -9.43
C GLU A 384 -10.20 -2.60 -8.31
N LEU A 385 -10.66 -2.57 -7.06
CA LEU A 385 -9.84 -2.24 -5.88
C LEU A 385 -9.21 -3.47 -5.22
N SER A 386 -9.74 -4.67 -5.49
CA SER A 386 -9.14 -5.94 -5.08
C SER A 386 -7.64 -5.97 -5.40
N TRP A 387 -6.86 -6.47 -4.46
CA TRP A 387 -5.40 -6.62 -4.58
C TRP A 387 -4.66 -5.30 -4.94
N CYS A 388 -5.10 -4.17 -4.35
CA CYS A 388 -4.56 -2.83 -4.62
C CYS A 388 -4.67 -2.42 -6.11
N GLY A 389 -5.67 -2.96 -6.81
CA GLY A 389 -5.85 -2.79 -8.25
C GLY A 389 -4.83 -3.48 -9.15
N SER A 390 -3.89 -4.24 -8.56
CA SER A 390 -2.88 -5.01 -9.29
C SER A 390 -3.38 -6.41 -9.64
N PRO A 391 -2.90 -7.02 -10.74
CA PRO A 391 -3.21 -8.41 -11.05
C PRO A 391 -2.74 -9.38 -9.95
N ARG A 392 -3.52 -10.42 -9.71
CA ARG A 392 -3.25 -11.44 -8.69
C ARG A 392 -2.43 -12.58 -9.29
N ILE A 393 -1.11 -12.51 -9.11
CA ILE A 393 -0.19 -13.52 -9.62
C ILE A 393 0.27 -14.42 -8.47
N GLN A 394 0.06 -15.73 -8.61
CA GLN A 394 0.45 -16.74 -7.64
C GLN A 394 1.60 -17.56 -8.20
N LEU A 395 2.67 -17.75 -7.42
CA LEU A 395 3.65 -18.79 -7.69
C LEU A 395 3.06 -20.14 -7.25
N ALA A 396 2.73 -20.99 -8.22
CA ALA A 396 2.05 -22.25 -7.98
C ALA A 396 3.03 -23.40 -7.72
N GLU A 397 4.08 -23.49 -8.55
CA GLU A 397 5.06 -24.57 -8.51
C GLU A 397 6.46 -24.01 -8.71
N ALA A 398 7.44 -24.61 -8.03
CA ALA A 398 8.86 -24.45 -8.31
C ALA A 398 9.39 -25.82 -8.73
N ASP A 399 10.12 -25.87 -9.83
CA ASP A 399 10.48 -27.09 -10.57
C ASP A 399 9.31 -27.72 -11.37
N ALA A 400 8.49 -26.88 -12.01
CA ALA A 400 7.31 -27.33 -12.75
C ALA A 400 7.63 -28.24 -13.96
N ASP A 401 8.79 -28.06 -14.58
CA ASP A 401 9.21 -28.79 -15.78
C ASP A 401 10.31 -29.83 -15.50
N GLY A 402 10.70 -30.04 -14.23
CA GLY A 402 11.81 -30.93 -13.84
C GLY A 402 13.21 -30.36 -14.11
N GLU A 403 13.28 -29.11 -14.60
CA GLU A 403 14.50 -28.35 -14.90
C GLU A 403 14.70 -27.14 -13.97
N GLY A 404 13.93 -27.05 -12.88
CA GLY A 404 13.98 -25.97 -11.91
C GLY A 404 13.19 -24.72 -12.31
N GLY A 405 12.25 -24.82 -13.25
CA GLY A 405 11.43 -23.68 -13.70
C GLY A 405 10.36 -23.23 -12.71
N LEU A 406 10.00 -21.95 -12.72
CA LEU A 406 8.88 -21.40 -11.93
C LEU A 406 7.59 -21.41 -12.75
N LEU A 407 6.48 -21.89 -12.16
CA LEU A 407 5.15 -21.77 -12.73
C LEU A 407 4.30 -20.79 -11.93
N LEU A 408 3.94 -19.71 -12.59
CA LEU A 408 3.04 -18.68 -12.11
C LEU A 408 1.65 -18.88 -12.71
N VAL A 409 0.63 -18.57 -11.91
CA VAL A 409 -0.77 -18.60 -12.32
C VAL A 409 -1.38 -17.23 -12.04
N HIS A 410 -1.95 -16.63 -13.08
CA HIS A 410 -2.78 -15.45 -12.93
C HIS A 410 -4.17 -15.88 -12.48
N GLN A 411 -4.56 -15.47 -11.27
CA GLN A 411 -5.93 -15.59 -10.77
C GLN A 411 -6.78 -14.57 -11.52
N HIS A 412 -7.40 -15.00 -12.62
CA HIS A 412 -8.09 -14.10 -13.54
C HIS A 412 -9.45 -13.70 -12.98
N GLU A 413 -9.57 -12.43 -12.57
CA GLU A 413 -10.79 -11.84 -12.00
C GLU A 413 -11.53 -10.96 -13.03
N GLY A 414 -11.52 -11.38 -14.30
CA GLY A 414 -12.18 -10.67 -15.41
C GLY A 414 -11.34 -9.53 -16.01
N ARG A 415 -10.06 -9.41 -15.66
CA ARG A 415 -9.13 -8.42 -16.22
C ARG A 415 -7.97 -9.11 -16.93
N ASP A 416 -7.84 -8.89 -18.22
CA ASP A 416 -6.75 -9.44 -19.02
C ASP A 416 -5.42 -8.74 -18.71
N LEU A 417 -4.33 -9.50 -18.79
CA LEU A 417 -2.99 -8.95 -18.74
C LEU A 417 -2.61 -8.40 -20.12
N LYS A 418 -1.85 -7.31 -20.13
CA LYS A 418 -1.10 -6.91 -21.31
C LYS A 418 0.08 -7.86 -21.49
N LEU A 419 0.01 -8.74 -22.48
CA LEU A 419 0.96 -9.85 -22.62
C LEU A 419 2.40 -9.38 -22.89
N ASP A 420 2.58 -8.23 -23.55
CA ASP A 420 3.88 -7.60 -23.80
C ASP A 420 4.54 -7.10 -22.50
N GLU A 421 3.79 -6.37 -21.67
CA GLU A 421 4.25 -5.92 -20.34
C GLU A 421 4.50 -7.11 -19.41
N ALA A 422 3.60 -8.11 -19.41
CA ALA A 422 3.79 -9.34 -18.65
C ALA A 422 5.05 -10.10 -19.08
N GLY A 423 5.29 -10.23 -20.39
CA GLY A 423 6.50 -10.86 -20.93
C GLY A 423 7.79 -10.17 -20.46
N ALA A 424 7.82 -8.83 -20.45
CA ALA A 424 8.96 -8.07 -19.95
C ALA A 424 9.20 -8.28 -18.44
N GLN A 425 8.13 -8.35 -17.64
CA GLN A 425 8.21 -8.66 -16.22
C GLN A 425 8.72 -10.07 -15.95
N LEU A 426 8.26 -11.07 -16.72
CA LEU A 426 8.75 -12.44 -16.60
C LEU A 426 10.23 -12.58 -16.97
N LYS A 427 10.73 -11.80 -17.95
CA LYS A 427 12.17 -11.76 -18.23
C LYS A 427 12.98 -11.28 -17.02
N THR A 428 12.50 -10.21 -16.38
CA THR A 428 13.11 -9.67 -15.15
C THR A 428 13.11 -10.71 -14.04
N LEU A 429 11.99 -11.42 -13.87
CA LEU A 429 11.88 -12.51 -12.90
C LEU A 429 12.84 -13.68 -13.20
N ALA A 430 12.94 -14.09 -14.47
CA ALA A 430 13.84 -15.16 -14.92
C ALA A 430 15.31 -14.82 -14.71
N GLN A 431 15.69 -13.54 -14.91
CA GLN A 431 17.05 -13.05 -14.64
C GLN A 431 17.43 -13.19 -13.15
N VAL A 432 16.49 -12.93 -12.24
CA VAL A 432 16.71 -13.08 -10.78
C VAL A 432 16.68 -14.55 -10.36
N TRP A 433 15.79 -15.35 -10.96
CA TRP A 433 15.67 -16.77 -10.64
C TRP A 433 16.85 -17.59 -11.15
N GLY A 434 17.36 -17.28 -12.35
CA GLY A 434 18.41 -18.04 -13.02
C GLY A 434 17.91 -19.29 -13.75
N GLY A 435 16.62 -19.36 -14.06
CA GLY A 435 15.98 -20.48 -14.74
C GLY A 435 14.70 -20.07 -15.47
N PRO A 436 14.03 -21.00 -16.20
CA PRO A 436 12.84 -20.69 -16.96
C PRO A 436 11.66 -20.29 -16.07
N VAL A 437 10.83 -19.41 -16.59
CA VAL A 437 9.65 -18.88 -15.90
C VAL A 437 8.45 -18.96 -16.83
N HIS A 438 7.35 -19.50 -16.31
CA HIS A 438 6.10 -19.72 -17.02
C HIS A 438 4.95 -19.00 -16.32
N LEU A 439 4.07 -18.36 -17.09
CA LEU A 439 2.83 -17.76 -16.58
C LEU A 439 1.64 -18.32 -17.34
N LEU A 440 0.68 -18.87 -16.60
CA LEU A 440 -0.64 -19.21 -17.11
C LEU A 440 -1.59 -18.02 -16.89
N THR A 441 -2.31 -17.61 -17.93
CA THR A 441 -3.31 -16.54 -17.88
C THR A 441 -4.42 -16.80 -18.90
N LEU A 442 -5.53 -16.07 -18.78
CA LEU A 442 -6.51 -15.92 -19.84
C LEU A 442 -6.29 -14.59 -20.57
N GLU A 443 -6.58 -14.58 -21.87
CA GLU A 443 -6.69 -13.39 -22.73
C GLU A 443 -7.93 -13.58 -23.60
N GLU A 444 -8.89 -12.66 -23.53
CA GLU A 444 -10.16 -12.74 -24.27
C GLU A 444 -10.89 -14.10 -24.08
N GLY A 445 -10.74 -14.71 -22.90
CA GLY A 445 -11.31 -16.01 -22.55
C GLY A 445 -10.55 -17.22 -23.08
N VAL A 446 -9.40 -17.03 -23.76
CA VAL A 446 -8.53 -18.09 -24.25
C VAL A 446 -7.35 -18.31 -23.29
N GLY A 447 -7.12 -19.56 -22.90
CA GLY A 447 -5.97 -19.95 -22.09
C GLY A 447 -4.63 -19.76 -22.80
N ARG A 448 -3.73 -18.97 -22.21
CA ARG A 448 -2.38 -18.67 -22.68
C ARG A 448 -1.32 -19.13 -21.68
N ARG A 449 -0.19 -19.65 -22.18
CA ARG A 449 1.06 -19.83 -21.44
C ARG A 449 2.12 -18.91 -22.02
N ILE A 450 2.60 -17.97 -21.21
CA ILE A 450 3.78 -17.16 -21.51
C ILE A 450 4.99 -17.87 -20.91
N SER A 451 6.06 -18.05 -21.67
CA SER A 451 7.27 -18.74 -21.23
C SER A 451 8.51 -17.94 -21.61
N THR A 452 9.49 -17.86 -20.71
CA THR A 452 10.76 -17.20 -20.97
C THR A 452 11.92 -17.85 -20.22
N ASP A 453 13.10 -17.81 -20.83
CA ASP A 453 14.39 -18.18 -20.26
C ASP A 453 15.20 -16.95 -19.78
N GLY A 454 14.60 -15.75 -19.83
CA GLY A 454 15.25 -14.48 -19.55
C GLY A 454 15.73 -13.70 -20.78
N GLN A 455 15.74 -14.31 -21.98
CA GLN A 455 16.08 -13.64 -23.24
C GLN A 455 14.88 -13.56 -24.18
N GLU A 456 14.28 -14.71 -24.49
CA GLU A 456 13.15 -14.80 -25.42
C GLU A 456 11.84 -15.02 -24.67
N VAL A 457 10.74 -14.48 -25.22
CA VAL A 457 9.38 -14.70 -24.69
C VAL A 457 8.59 -15.41 -25.77
N SER A 458 7.98 -16.53 -25.39
CA SER A 458 7.05 -17.28 -26.22
C SER A 458 5.67 -17.26 -25.58
N VAL A 459 4.63 -17.17 -26.42
CA VAL A 459 3.24 -17.24 -25.98
C VAL A 459 2.59 -18.36 -26.78
N ILE A 460 2.03 -19.35 -26.09
CA ILE A 460 1.30 -20.45 -26.69
C ILE A 460 -0.09 -20.57 -26.09
N GLU A 461 -1.04 -21.08 -26.86
CA GLU A 461 -2.34 -21.47 -26.33
C GLU A 461 -2.21 -22.77 -25.53
N THR A 462 -2.87 -22.85 -24.38
CA THR A 462 -2.90 -24.08 -23.60
C THR A 462 -4.24 -24.26 -22.88
N PRO A 463 -4.86 -25.46 -22.98
CA PRO A 463 -6.07 -25.77 -22.21
C PRO A 463 -5.85 -25.70 -20.70
N ARG A 464 -4.64 -26.03 -20.21
CA ARG A 464 -4.30 -26.00 -18.78
C ARG A 464 -4.54 -24.63 -18.16
N ALA A 465 -4.31 -23.54 -18.91
CA ALA A 465 -4.54 -22.19 -18.42
C ALA A 465 -6.04 -21.91 -18.21
N GLN A 466 -6.92 -22.50 -19.03
CA GLN A 466 -8.36 -22.39 -18.87
C GLN A 466 -8.81 -22.98 -17.52
N ASP A 467 -8.28 -24.15 -17.18
CA ASP A 467 -8.68 -24.90 -15.99
C ASP A 467 -8.19 -24.25 -14.68
N VAL A 468 -7.03 -23.60 -14.70
CA VAL A 468 -6.40 -23.07 -13.47
C VAL A 468 -6.55 -21.56 -13.28
N CYS A 469 -6.79 -20.80 -14.35
CA CYS A 469 -6.92 -19.34 -14.28
C CYS A 469 -8.37 -18.88 -14.18
N GLY A 470 -9.31 -19.63 -14.77
CA GLY A 470 -10.73 -19.42 -14.58
C GLY A 470 -11.14 -20.05 -13.26
N GLY A 471 -11.45 -19.25 -12.23
CA GLY A 471 -12.00 -19.77 -10.98
C GLY A 471 -13.25 -20.64 -11.20
N GLU A 472 -13.77 -21.25 -10.12
CA GLU A 472 -14.85 -22.26 -10.09
C GLU A 472 -16.16 -21.92 -10.85
N GLU A 473 -16.32 -20.73 -11.44
CA GLU A 473 -17.46 -20.39 -12.31
C GLU A 473 -17.56 -21.25 -13.58
N SER A 474 -16.47 -21.87 -14.04
CA SER A 474 -16.50 -22.81 -15.18
C SER A 474 -17.14 -24.16 -14.84
N ALA A 475 -17.30 -24.51 -13.56
CA ALA A 475 -17.89 -25.77 -13.13
C ALA A 475 -19.43 -25.73 -12.99
N GLN A 476 -20.06 -24.55 -13.07
CA GLN A 476 -21.52 -24.39 -12.94
C GLN A 476 -22.24 -24.11 -14.28
N ALA A 477 -21.50 -24.10 -15.39
CA ALA A 477 -22.04 -23.87 -16.74
C ALA A 477 -21.93 -25.11 -17.65
N SER A 478 -22.07 -26.32 -17.10
CA SER A 478 -22.24 -27.56 -17.87
C SER A 478 -23.53 -28.29 -17.49
#